data_AF-A0A8J4E8Z2-F1
#
_entry.id   AF-A0A8J4E8Z2-F1
#
_cell.length_a   1.000
_cell.length_b   1.000
_cell.length_c   1.000
_cell.angle_alpha   90.00
_cell.angle_beta   90.00
_cell.angle_gamma   90.00
#
_symmetry.space_group_name_H-M   'P 1'
#
loop_
_entity.id
_entity.type
_entity.pdbx_description
1 polymer ?
#
loop_
_entity_poly.entity_id
_entity_poly.type
_entity_poly.pdbx_seq_one_letter_code
_entity_poly.pdbx_strand_id
1 'polypeptide(L)' 'MDPITWVEVATGRSSWADAVAAGRIRASGTRADLSEFLPIRHAEAG' A
#
# COMPACT_ATOMS: atom_id res chain seq x y z
N MET A 1 3.84 -10.93 -2.42
CA MET A 1 3.27 -10.04 -1.39
C MET A 1 2.21 -10.84 -0.66
N ASP A 2 2.28 -10.86 0.67
CA ASP A 2 1.30 -11.54 1.51
C ASP A 2 -0.07 -10.80 1.49
N PRO A 3 -1.22 -11.50 1.45
CA PRO A 3 -2.54 -10.86 1.38
C PRO A 3 -2.85 -9.97 2.59
N ILE A 4 -2.42 -10.33 3.79
CA ILE A 4 -2.67 -9.55 5.02
C ILE A 4 -1.92 -8.22 4.93
N THR A 5 -0.65 -8.26 4.53
CA THR A 5 0.17 -7.06 4.29
C THR A 5 -0.50 -6.13 3.27
N TRP A 6 -1.08 -6.67 2.19
CA TRP A 6 -1.81 -5.84 1.23
C TRP A 6 -2.98 -5.13 1.87
N VAL A 7 -3.83 -5.86 2.59
CA VAL A 7 -5.05 -5.30 3.19
C VAL A 7 -4.70 -4.24 4.22
N GLU A 8 -3.67 -4.46 5.04
CA GLU A 8 -3.17 -3.45 5.99
C GLU A 8 -2.79 -2.15 5.30
N VAL A 9 -2.05 -2.23 4.20
CA VAL A 9 -1.61 -1.04 3.44
C VAL A 9 -2.78 -0.38 2.70
N ALA A 10 -3.61 -1.18 2.03
CA ALA A 10 -4.79 -0.72 1.30
C ALA A 10 -5.81 -0.01 2.20
N THR A 11 -5.91 -0.42 3.46
CA THR A 11 -6.83 0.18 4.46
C THR A 11 -6.16 1.19 5.39
N GLY A 12 -4.85 1.45 5.23
CA GLY A 12 -4.11 2.43 6.03
C GLY A 12 -3.73 1.98 7.45
N ARG A 13 -3.85 0.68 7.78
CA ARG A 13 -3.32 0.11 9.04
C ARG A 13 -1.80 0.03 9.07
N SER A 14 -1.15 0.00 7.91
CA SER A 14 0.30 0.11 7.74
C SER A 14 0.59 1.09 6.60
N SER A 15 1.68 1.86 6.65
CA SER A 15 2.08 2.67 5.50
C SER A 15 2.75 1.81 4.43
N TRP A 16 2.71 2.28 3.18
CA TRP A 16 3.47 1.69 2.07
C TRP A 16 4.97 1.67 2.35
N ALA A 17 5.51 2.80 2.83
CA ALA A 17 6.94 2.95 3.12
C ALA A 17 7.41 1.96 4.21
N ASP A 18 6.65 1.78 5.29
CA ASP A 18 6.99 0.84 6.36
C ASP A 18 6.97 -0.61 5.86
N ALA A 19 6.00 -0.96 5.01
CA ALA A 19 5.90 -2.31 4.45
C ALA A 19 7.04 -2.63 3.46
N VAL A 20 7.51 -1.63 2.70
CA VAL A 20 8.69 -1.76 1.83
C VAL A 20 9.97 -1.86 2.66
N ALA A 21 10.16 -0.99 3.65
CA ALA A 21 11.32 -1.00 4.53
C ALA A 21 11.44 -2.31 5.32
N ALA A 22 10.33 -2.88 5.75
CA ALA A 22 10.26 -4.19 6.41
C ALA A 22 10.43 -5.39 5.45
N GLY A 23 10.56 -5.16 4.14
CA GLY A 23 10.68 -6.20 3.12
C GLY A 23 9.41 -7.02 2.89
N ARG A 24 8.26 -6.62 3.47
CA ARG A 24 6.96 -7.28 3.28
C ARG A 24 6.36 -6.97 1.91
N ILE A 25 6.69 -5.80 1.35
CA ILE A 25 6.40 -5.40 -0.02
C ILE A 25 7.70 -5.22 -0.79
N ARG A 26 7.74 -5.76 -2.01
CA ARG A 26 8.85 -5.59 -2.95
C ARG A 26 8.36 -4.69 -4.08
N ALA A 27 8.86 -3.47 -4.12
CA ALA A 27 8.59 -2.50 -5.19
C ALA A 27 9.85 -2.37 -6.05
N SER A 28 9.83 -2.92 -7.26
CA SER A 28 10.96 -2.87 -8.18
C SER A 28 10.55 -2.22 -9.50
N GLY A 29 11.14 -1.07 -9.81
CA GLY A 29 10.90 -0.31 -11.02
C GLY A 29 10.26 1.06 -10.76
N THR A 30 10.39 1.97 -11.71
CA THR A 30 10.03 3.39 -11.58
C THR A 30 8.55 3.63 -11.26
N ARG A 31 7.65 2.69 -11.62
CA ARG A 31 6.20 2.79 -11.42
C ARG A 31 5.67 1.83 -10.35
N ALA A 32 6.56 1.22 -9.57
CA ALA A 32 6.17 0.26 -8.55
C ALA A 32 5.79 0.93 -7.23
N ASP A 33 6.08 2.24 -7.05
CA ASP A 33 5.64 3.01 -5.90
C ASP A 33 4.15 3.30 -6.00
N LEU A 34 3.37 2.75 -5.08
CA LEU A 34 1.92 2.96 -5.00
C LEU A 34 1.52 3.89 -3.85
N SER A 35 2.49 4.50 -3.16
CA SER A 35 2.23 5.33 -1.97
C SER A 35 1.20 6.45 -2.22
N GLU A 36 1.18 7.01 -3.42
CA GLU A 36 0.23 8.07 -3.82
C GLU A 36 -1.22 7.60 -3.97
N PHE A 37 -1.46 6.30 -4.16
CA PHE A 37 -2.79 5.71 -4.36
C PHE A 37 -3.39 5.10 -3.08
N LEU A 38 -2.65 5.17 -1.97
CA LEU A 38 -2.97 4.48 -0.72
C LEU A 38 -3.13 5.48 0.44
N PRO A 39 -4.04 5.24 1.40
CA PRO A 39 -5.01 4.15 1.44
C PRO A 39 -6.12 4.31 0.40
N ILE A 40 -6.74 3.20 0.02
CA ILE A 40 -7.90 3.21 -0.88
C ILE A 40 -9.07 3.82 -0.11
N ARG A 41 -9.51 5.01 -0.53
CA ARG A 41 -10.72 5.64 -0.02
C ARG A 41 -11.88 5.31 -0.93
N HIS A 42 -13.04 5.01 -0.34
CA HIS A 42 -14.26 4.99 -1.12
C HIS A 42 -14.51 6.41 -1.64
N ALA A 43 -14.85 6.53 -2.92
CA ALA A 43 -15.37 7.81 -3.41
C ALA A 43 -16.68 8.07 -2.68
N GLU A 44 -16.79 9.22 -2.03
CA GLU A 44 -18.08 9.70 -1.52
C GLU A 44 -19.01 9.85 -2.72
N ALA A 45 -20.12 9.10 -2.74
CA ALA A 45 -21.18 9.34 -3.70
C ALA A 45 -21.83 10.67 -3.32
N GLY A 46 -21.55 11.72 -4.10
CA GLY A 46 -22.24 13.01 -4.01
C GLY A 46 -23.71 12.89 -4.38
#